data_AF-A0A0N5CHV0-F1
#
_entry.id   AF-A0A0N5CHV0-F1
#
_cell.length_a   1.000
_cell.length_b   1.000
_cell.length_c   1.000
_cell.angle_alpha   90.00
_cell.angle_beta   90.00
_cell.angle_gamma   90.00
#
_symmetry.space_group_name_H-M   'P 1'
#
loop_
_entity.id
_entity.type
_entity.pdbx_description
1 polymer ?
#
loop_
_entity_poly.entity_id
_entity_poly.type
_entity_poly.pdbx_seq_one_letter_code
_entity_poly.pdbx_strand_id
1 'polypeptide(L)'
;MFGVCIWEILSYGQKPWQGIRNHEVILKLEQGIRLDIPMGCPTIVYDLLYSMWNYERSQRPSMEDIKDNLQSFLLQIEKGIPYNKLEMVTKINNKSIPNSNNILNDGRSSVYKPIGSIKLDTTQVEPTFLIKTLEQQRLQSEEDEKWLNDFESGNFVKEERYVDSGKNSESSACGYQFDRDNDTIYKTVSELIECITNFNQNYKKSLSNDDFVRYVSYITNALKNLFHESTKNLALLEEDDKKTVERAETLLADNMNEMAKAMTYVVEPLIENCDVLEESRLEVLKITHMLAINSKHFLESFDNARLKTRYQRRRKRYENHLRNHENFVSEKISFC
;
A
#
# COMPACT_ATOMS: atom_id res chain seq x y z
N MET A 1 14.72 1.74 -0.40
CA MET A 1 13.63 2.71 -0.63
C MET A 1 14.16 4.07 -1.07
N PHE A 2 15.10 4.69 -0.37
CA PHE A 2 15.59 6.05 -0.67
C PHE A 2 16.00 6.31 -2.14
N GLY A 3 16.81 5.43 -2.75
CA GLY A 3 17.21 5.60 -4.15
C GLY A 3 16.04 5.54 -5.16
N VAL A 4 14.97 4.79 -4.86
CA VAL A 4 13.75 4.79 -5.69
C VAL A 4 13.02 6.12 -5.57
N CYS A 5 12.91 6.67 -4.35
CA CYS A 5 12.30 7.99 -4.14
C CYS A 5 13.07 9.11 -4.85
N ILE A 6 14.41 9.10 -4.80
CA ILE A 6 15.22 10.10 -5.55
C ILE A 6 14.96 9.96 -7.05
N TRP A 7 14.90 8.73 -7.57
CA TRP A 7 14.60 8.50 -8.98
C TRP A 7 13.19 9.01 -9.35
N GLU A 8 12.18 8.79 -8.51
CA GLU A 8 10.81 9.30 -8.71
C GLU A 8 10.77 10.83 -8.72
N ILE A 9 11.54 11.49 -7.85
CA ILE A 9 11.65 12.96 -7.83
C ILE A 9 12.29 13.46 -9.13
N LEU A 10 13.38 12.84 -9.56
CA LEU A 10 14.12 13.24 -10.76
C LEU A 10 13.37 12.91 -12.06
N SER A 11 12.49 11.92 -12.05
CA SER A 11 11.64 11.53 -13.18
C SER A 11 10.31 12.30 -13.22
N TYR A 12 10.13 13.32 -12.38
CA TYR A 12 8.89 14.10 -12.26
C TYR A 12 7.66 13.24 -11.89
N GLY A 13 7.85 12.25 -11.02
CA GLY A 13 6.80 11.40 -10.47
C GLY A 13 6.40 10.24 -11.38
N GLN A 14 7.26 9.82 -12.31
CA GLN A 14 7.00 8.60 -13.08
C GLN A 14 6.98 7.38 -12.18
N LYS A 15 6.10 6.43 -12.50
CA LYS A 15 6.00 5.18 -11.76
C LYS A 15 7.20 4.28 -12.08
N PRO A 16 7.95 3.78 -11.07
CA PRO A 16 9.03 2.84 -11.32
C PRO A 16 8.48 1.55 -11.96
N TRP A 17 9.16 1.05 -12.99
CA TRP A 17 8.76 -0.16 -13.73
C TRP A 17 7.33 -0.10 -14.29
N GLN A 18 6.88 1.07 -14.76
CA GLN A 18 5.55 1.24 -15.35
C GLN A 18 5.29 0.23 -16.47
N GLY A 19 4.16 -0.48 -16.37
CA GLY A 19 3.74 -1.48 -17.36
C GLY A 19 4.39 -2.86 -17.22
N ILE A 20 5.25 -3.08 -16.22
CA ILE A 20 5.87 -4.38 -15.94
C ILE A 20 5.22 -4.99 -14.70
N ARG A 21 4.91 -6.29 -14.73
CA ARG A 21 4.29 -6.98 -13.59
C ARG A 21 5.34 -7.28 -12.52
N ASN A 22 4.95 -7.30 -11.25
CA ASN A 22 5.89 -7.48 -10.12
C ASN A 22 6.80 -8.71 -10.25
N HIS A 23 6.30 -9.84 -10.76
CA HIS A 23 7.12 -11.05 -10.97
C HIS A 23 8.16 -10.87 -12.09
N GLU A 24 7.86 -10.08 -13.12
CA GLU A 24 8.80 -9.75 -14.19
C GLU A 24 9.87 -8.75 -13.74
N VAL A 25 9.52 -7.85 -12.79
CA VAL A 25 10.49 -6.92 -12.19
C VAL A 25 11.59 -7.67 -11.45
N ILE A 26 11.24 -8.73 -10.71
CA ILE A 26 12.23 -9.56 -9.99
C ILE A 26 13.21 -10.19 -10.98
N LEU A 27 12.71 -10.78 -12.07
CA LEU A 27 13.55 -11.39 -13.12
C LEU A 27 14.49 -10.36 -13.77
N LYS A 28 14.02 -9.13 -14.01
CA LYS A 28 14.86 -8.05 -14.55
C LYS A 28 15.94 -7.59 -13.55
N LEU A 29 15.61 -7.52 -12.27
CA LEU A 29 16.57 -7.16 -11.22
C LEU A 29 17.66 -8.22 -11.06
N GLU A 30 17.30 -9.51 -11.17
CA GLU A 30 18.23 -10.65 -11.19
C GLU A 30 19.16 -10.64 -12.41
N GLN A 31 18.66 -10.17 -13.56
CA GLN A 31 19.46 -9.94 -14.78
C GLN A 31 20.37 -8.69 -14.68
N GLY A 32 20.37 -7.99 -13.55
CA GLY A 32 21.18 -6.78 -13.35
C GLY A 32 20.59 -5.51 -13.97
N ILE A 33 19.39 -5.58 -14.56
CA ILE A 33 18.69 -4.42 -15.11
C ILE A 33 18.20 -3.56 -13.95
N ARG A 34 18.35 -2.25 -14.07
CA ARG A 34 17.90 -1.23 -13.11
C ARG A 34 17.03 -0.19 -13.80
N LEU A 35 16.48 0.75 -13.04
CA LEU A 35 15.67 1.84 -13.58
C LEU A 35 16.53 2.74 -14.47
N ASP A 36 15.98 3.18 -15.61
CA ASP A 36 16.69 4.01 -16.57
C ASP A 36 17.05 5.39 -16.01
N ILE A 37 18.06 6.05 -16.59
CA ILE A 37 18.44 7.40 -16.20
C ILE A 37 17.31 8.40 -16.51
N PRO A 38 16.84 9.21 -15.52
CA PRO A 38 15.84 10.23 -15.77
C PRO A 38 16.32 11.31 -16.74
N MET A 39 15.39 11.87 -17.53
CA MET A 39 15.69 12.90 -18.53
C MET A 39 16.30 14.15 -17.87
N GLY A 40 17.51 14.53 -18.31
CA GLY A 40 18.23 15.69 -17.77
C GLY A 40 18.98 15.45 -16.46
N CYS A 41 19.00 14.20 -15.97
CA CYS A 41 19.79 13.83 -14.79
C CYS A 41 21.29 13.77 -15.12
N PRO A 42 22.16 14.45 -14.35
CA PRO A 42 23.61 14.33 -14.53
C PRO A 42 24.07 12.89 -14.25
N THR A 43 24.97 12.35 -15.08
CA THR A 43 25.44 10.96 -14.97
C THR A 43 25.98 10.64 -13.58
N ILE A 44 26.67 11.59 -12.93
CA ILE A 44 27.23 11.39 -11.58
C ILE A 44 26.17 11.18 -10.51
N VAL A 45 24.99 11.79 -10.66
CA VAL A 45 23.85 11.63 -9.74
C VAL A 45 23.22 10.27 -9.95
N TYR A 46 23.17 9.81 -11.20
CA TYR A 46 22.74 8.46 -11.54
C TYR A 46 23.72 7.38 -11.04
N ASP A 47 25.03 7.64 -11.07
CA ASP A 47 26.03 6.72 -10.51
C ASP A 47 25.84 6.53 -8.99
N LEU A 48 25.52 7.62 -8.27
CA LEU A 48 25.14 7.55 -6.86
C LEU A 48 23.85 6.72 -6.69
N LEU A 49 22.82 6.95 -7.51
CA LEU A 49 21.57 6.14 -7.51
C LEU A 49 21.83 4.65 -7.76
N TYR A 50 22.69 4.34 -8.73
CA TYR A 50 23.06 2.99 -9.08
C TYR A 50 23.77 2.27 -7.93
N SER A 51 24.67 2.97 -7.22
CA SER A 51 25.33 2.43 -6.02
C SER A 51 24.34 2.12 -4.89
N MET A 52 23.25 2.90 -4.77
CA MET A 52 22.17 2.63 -3.80
C MET A 52 21.32 1.39 -4.14
N TRP A 53 21.34 0.95 -5.40
CA TRP A 53 20.61 -0.23 -5.89
C TRP A 53 21.46 -1.49 -6.00
N ASN A 54 22.59 -1.54 -5.27
CA ASN A 54 23.41 -2.74 -5.23
C ASN A 54 22.62 -3.93 -4.65
N TYR A 55 22.83 -5.12 -5.21
CA TYR A 55 22.13 -6.34 -4.78
C TYR A 55 22.52 -6.69 -3.34
N GLU A 56 23.82 -6.68 -3.04
CA GLU A 56 24.34 -6.88 -1.70
C GLU A 56 24.11 -5.65 -0.82
N ARG A 57 23.56 -5.87 0.39
CA ARG A 57 23.31 -4.80 1.36
C ARG A 57 24.60 -4.12 1.84
N SER A 58 25.67 -4.89 1.99
CA SER A 58 27.00 -4.45 2.43
C SER A 58 27.69 -3.51 1.44
N GLN A 59 27.34 -3.59 0.16
CA GLN A 59 27.93 -2.79 -0.91
C GLN A 59 27.17 -1.49 -1.18
N ARG A 60 26.09 -1.23 -0.44
CA ARG A 60 25.34 0.02 -0.54
C ARG A 60 26.01 1.10 0.30
N PRO A 61 26.10 2.34 -0.18
CA PRO A 61 26.64 3.44 0.60
C PRO A 61 25.81 3.68 1.87
N SER A 62 26.45 4.18 2.93
CA SER A 62 25.76 4.63 4.14
C SER A 62 24.90 5.85 3.85
N MET A 63 23.88 6.09 4.68
CA MET A 63 23.12 7.34 4.60
C MET A 63 24.00 8.57 4.81
N GLU A 64 25.07 8.44 5.58
CA GLU A 64 26.06 9.50 5.79
C GLU A 64 26.85 9.78 4.50
N ASP A 65 27.32 8.72 3.81
CA ASP A 65 27.98 8.85 2.50
C ASP A 65 27.05 9.47 1.44
N ILE A 66 25.76 9.08 1.44
CA ILE A 66 24.78 9.62 0.50
C ILE A 66 24.57 11.11 0.76
N LYS A 67 24.42 11.51 2.03
CA LYS A 67 24.26 12.91 2.44
C LYS A 67 25.48 13.75 2.04
N ASP A 68 26.68 13.26 2.29
CA ASP A 68 27.92 13.96 1.96
C ASP A 68 28.08 14.17 0.45
N ASN A 69 27.75 13.15 -0.36
CA ASN A 69 27.76 13.27 -1.82
C ASN A 69 26.71 14.27 -2.32
N LEU A 70 25.48 14.23 -1.79
CA LEU A 70 24.42 15.18 -2.17
C LEU A 70 24.79 16.62 -1.77
N GLN A 71 25.36 16.82 -0.57
CA GLN A 71 25.81 18.12 -0.10
C GLN A 71 26.98 18.64 -0.94
N SER A 72 27.92 17.77 -1.34
CA SER A 72 29.00 18.13 -2.26
C SER A 72 28.45 18.56 -3.62
N PHE A 73 27.47 17.84 -4.18
CA PHE A 73 26.83 18.24 -5.45
C PHE A 73 26.17 19.62 -5.34
N LEU A 74 25.45 19.90 -4.25
CA LEU A 74 24.85 21.21 -4.02
C LEU A 74 25.91 22.32 -3.96
N LEU A 75 26.99 22.12 -3.21
CA LEU A 75 28.09 23.10 -3.10
C LEU A 75 28.80 23.33 -4.45
N GLN A 76 28.93 22.29 -5.28
CA GLN A 76 29.52 22.42 -6.61
C GLN A 76 28.61 23.19 -7.57
N ILE A 77 27.31 22.94 -7.51
CA ILE A 77 26.31 23.68 -8.29
C ILE A 77 26.27 25.15 -7.86
N GLU A 78 26.31 25.45 -6.56
CA GLU A 78 26.37 26.81 -6.02
C GLU A 78 27.62 27.57 -6.47
N LYS A 79 28.74 26.87 -6.66
CA LYS A 79 29.99 27.43 -7.22
C LYS A 79 29.94 27.61 -8.74
N GLY A 80 28.82 27.32 -9.39
CA GLY A 80 28.62 27.51 -10.83
C GLY A 80 29.25 26.40 -11.69
N ILE A 81 29.54 25.23 -11.11
CA ILE A 81 30.07 24.10 -11.86
C ILE A 81 28.94 23.52 -12.73
N PRO A 82 29.14 23.37 -14.06
CA PRO A 82 28.11 22.80 -14.92
C PRO A 82 27.88 21.33 -14.56
N TYR A 83 26.64 20.87 -14.69
CA TYR A 83 26.19 19.52 -14.33
C TYR A 83 27.07 18.38 -14.87
N ASN A 84 27.72 18.57 -16.02
CA ASN A 84 28.58 17.60 -16.68
C ASN A 84 30.00 17.48 -16.06
N LYS A 85 30.32 18.30 -15.05
CA LYS A 85 31.63 18.34 -14.36
C LYS A 85 31.53 18.10 -12.85
N LEU A 86 30.38 17.62 -12.38
CA LEU A 86 30.19 17.29 -10.97
C LEU A 86 31.00 16.04 -10.60
N GLU A 87 31.68 16.08 -9.46
CA GLU A 87 32.53 14.98 -8.96
C GLU A 87 32.01 14.42 -7.63
N MET A 88 32.06 13.09 -7.47
CA MET A 88 31.78 12.41 -6.20
C MET A 88 32.89 12.66 -5.18
N VAL A 89 32.53 12.61 -3.89
CA VAL A 89 33.46 12.87 -2.77
C VAL A 89 34.60 11.85 -2.68
N THR A 90 34.45 10.67 -3.30
CA THR A 90 35.39 9.53 -3.20
C THR A 90 36.67 9.62 -4.04
N LYS A 91 37.02 10.79 -4.62
CA LYS A 91 38.32 11.02 -5.29
C LYS A 91 39.32 11.90 -4.52
N ILE A 92 39.28 11.91 -3.19
CA ILE A 92 40.38 12.45 -2.37
C ILE A 92 40.77 11.46 -1.26
N ASN A 93 41.35 10.34 -1.66
CA ASN A 93 42.39 9.71 -0.85
C ASN A 93 43.58 9.46 -1.77
N ASN A 94 44.71 10.12 -1.46
CA ASN A 94 46.03 10.04 -2.10
C ASN A 94 46.35 11.12 -3.16
N LYS A 95 46.50 12.38 -2.71
CA LYS A 95 47.72 13.19 -2.94
C LYS A 95 47.68 14.50 -2.15
N SER A 96 48.57 14.57 -1.15
CA SER A 96 49.18 15.78 -0.58
C SER A 96 48.27 16.95 -0.17
N ILE A 97 47.98 16.99 1.13
CA ILE A 97 47.77 18.20 1.91
C ILE A 97 48.99 19.13 1.72
N PRO A 98 48.79 20.45 1.51
CA PRO A 98 49.58 21.45 2.19
C PRO A 98 48.74 21.99 3.35
N ASN A 99 49.33 21.90 4.53
CA ASN A 99 48.85 22.55 5.75
C ASN A 99 48.44 23.99 5.47
N SER A 100 47.30 24.41 6.02
CA SER A 100 47.27 25.70 6.73
C SER A 100 46.08 25.73 7.69
N ASN A 101 46.37 25.44 8.96
CA ASN A 101 45.69 26.12 10.06
C ASN A 101 45.93 27.62 9.88
N ASN A 102 44.86 28.35 9.53
CA ASN A 102 44.63 29.80 9.55
C ASN A 102 43.57 30.02 8.46
N ILE A 103 42.29 30.15 8.76
CA ILE A 103 41.68 31.42 9.17
C ILE A 103 40.45 31.10 10.06
N LEU A 104 40.63 31.24 11.37
CA LEU A 104 39.62 31.88 12.19
C LEU A 104 39.86 33.39 12.04
N ASN A 105 38.78 34.15 11.96
CA ASN A 105 38.68 35.61 11.96
C ASN A 105 38.83 36.32 10.59
N ASP A 106 37.78 36.23 9.79
CA ASP A 106 37.23 37.46 9.21
C ASP A 106 35.72 37.52 9.48
N GLY A 107 35.36 38.20 10.58
CA GLY A 107 34.45 39.36 10.56
C GLY A 107 33.07 39.31 9.91
N ARG A 108 32.62 38.20 9.31
CA ARG A 108 31.24 38.04 8.82
C ARG A 108 30.64 36.80 9.44
N SER A 109 29.98 37.07 10.56
CA SER A 109 28.82 36.34 11.06
C SER A 109 28.19 35.52 9.94
N SER A 110 28.25 34.20 10.07
CA SER A 110 27.47 33.29 9.25
C SER A 110 26.01 33.62 9.50
N VAL A 111 25.49 34.55 8.71
CA VAL A 111 24.07 34.82 8.60
C VAL A 111 23.54 33.66 7.75
N TYR A 112 23.45 32.47 8.35
CA TYR A 112 22.28 31.64 8.12
C TYR A 112 21.11 32.45 8.67
N LYS A 113 20.64 33.43 7.89
CA LYS A 113 19.21 33.66 7.87
C LYS A 113 18.67 32.34 7.33
N PRO A 114 17.82 31.63 8.08
CA PRO A 114 16.94 30.68 7.45
C PRO A 114 16.40 31.41 6.21
N ILE A 115 16.46 30.78 5.04
CA ILE A 115 15.61 31.24 3.95
C ILE A 115 14.22 31.19 4.57
N GLY A 116 13.75 32.36 4.99
CA GLY A 116 12.43 32.54 5.51
C GLY A 116 11.55 31.93 4.45
N SER A 117 10.68 31.02 4.90
CA SER A 117 9.63 30.39 4.12
C SER A 117 9.30 31.32 2.97
N ILE A 118 9.59 30.91 1.72
CA ILE A 118 9.21 31.68 0.55
C ILE A 118 7.73 31.97 0.80
N LYS A 119 7.42 33.22 1.17
CA LYS A 119 6.05 33.70 1.30
C LYS A 119 5.59 33.90 -0.14
N LEU A 120 5.44 32.77 -0.83
CA LEU A 120 4.56 32.70 -1.96
C LEU A 120 3.20 32.85 -1.32
N ASP A 121 2.59 34.01 -1.54
CA ASP A 121 1.20 34.22 -1.13
C ASP A 121 0.35 33.25 -1.98
N THR A 122 0.11 32.06 -1.43
CA THR A 122 -0.66 30.97 -2.03
C THR A 122 -2.12 31.36 -2.27
N THR A 123 -2.54 32.54 -1.82
CA THR A 123 -3.85 33.11 -2.13
C THR A 123 -3.94 33.64 -3.57
N GLN A 124 -2.82 33.83 -4.28
CA GLN A 124 -2.80 34.41 -5.63
C GLN A 124 -2.36 33.46 -6.76
N VAL A 125 -2.01 32.20 -6.45
CA VAL A 125 -1.67 31.21 -7.47
C VAL A 125 -2.60 30.01 -7.31
N GLU A 126 -3.37 29.72 -8.35
CA GLU A 126 -4.19 28.50 -8.45
C GLU A 126 -3.33 27.28 -8.04
N PRO A 127 -3.69 26.58 -6.95
CA PRO A 127 -2.89 25.48 -6.44
C PRO A 127 -2.90 24.34 -7.44
N THR A 128 -1.81 24.22 -8.20
CA THR A 128 -1.56 23.08 -9.07
C THR A 128 -1.63 21.79 -8.25
N PHE A 129 -2.09 20.71 -8.89
CA PHE A 129 -2.20 19.38 -8.28
C PHE A 129 -0.94 18.99 -7.49
N LEU A 130 0.24 19.32 -8.01
CA LEU A 130 1.53 19.09 -7.36
C LEU A 130 1.68 19.78 -6.00
N ILE A 131 1.26 21.04 -5.86
CA ILE A 131 1.35 21.77 -4.59
C ILE A 131 0.42 21.13 -3.55
N LYS A 132 -0.80 20.77 -3.97
CA LYS A 132 -1.74 20.03 -3.10
C LYS A 132 -1.16 18.69 -2.67
N THR A 133 -0.55 17.95 -3.60
CA THR A 133 0.08 16.66 -3.30
C THR A 133 1.26 16.80 -2.33
N LEU A 134 2.12 17.81 -2.52
CA LEU A 134 3.27 18.07 -1.65
C LEU A 134 2.84 18.50 -0.25
N GLU A 135 1.81 19.33 -0.15
CA GLU A 135 1.26 19.75 1.15
C GLU A 135 0.63 18.56 1.89
N GLN A 136 -0.05 17.69 1.17
CA GLN A 136 -0.64 16.47 1.71
C GLN A 136 0.43 15.47 2.17
N GLN A 137 1.53 15.32 1.42
CA GLN A 137 2.68 14.51 1.82
C GLN A 137 3.41 15.10 3.04
N ARG A 138 3.54 16.43 3.14
CA ARG A 138 4.12 17.09 4.31
C ARG A 138 3.29 16.82 5.57
N LEU A 139 1.97 17.01 5.48
CA LEU A 139 1.06 16.73 6.61
C LEU A 139 1.13 15.27 7.04
N GLN A 140 1.21 14.35 6.08
CA GLN A 140 1.36 12.93 6.37
C GLN A 140 2.70 12.62 7.05
N SER A 141 3.80 13.25 6.63
CA SER A 141 5.10 13.09 7.28
C SER A 141 5.13 13.64 8.72
N GLU A 142 4.41 14.73 9.00
CA GLU A 142 4.30 15.32 10.34
C GLU A 142 3.44 14.43 11.27
N GLU A 143 2.39 13.81 10.73
CA GLU A 143 1.58 12.83 11.47
C GLU A 143 2.38 11.55 11.77
N ASP A 144 3.18 11.07 10.80
CA ASP A 144 4.03 9.90 10.96
C ASP A 144 5.18 10.17 11.97
N GLU A 145 5.82 11.35 11.93
CA GLU A 145 6.82 11.74 12.94
C GLU A 145 6.20 11.84 14.34
N LYS A 146 4.99 12.39 14.43
CA LYS A 146 4.28 12.48 15.71
C LYS A 146 3.90 11.09 16.23
N TRP A 147 3.47 10.20 15.36
CA TRP A 147 3.16 8.81 15.69
C TRP A 147 4.43 8.05 16.15
N LEU A 148 5.56 8.24 15.48
CA LEU A 148 6.84 7.67 15.87
C LEU A 148 7.32 8.21 17.22
N ASN A 149 7.18 9.52 17.46
CA ASN A 149 7.52 10.12 18.75
C ASN A 149 6.60 9.60 19.87
N ASP A 150 5.29 9.45 19.63
CA ASP A 150 4.33 8.90 20.59
C ASP A 150 4.61 7.41 20.90
N PHE A 151 5.13 6.67 19.91
CA PHE A 151 5.53 5.27 20.05
C PHE A 151 6.86 5.11 20.82
N GLU A 152 7.87 5.93 20.50
CA GLU A 152 9.17 5.90 21.18
C GLU A 152 9.13 6.45 22.60
N SER A 153 8.24 7.40 22.90
CA SER A 153 8.08 7.98 24.24
C SER A 153 7.25 7.10 25.20
N GLY A 154 6.76 5.94 24.75
CA GLY A 154 6.11 4.95 25.61
C GLY A 154 4.81 5.42 26.26
N ASN A 155 4.18 6.47 25.73
CA ASN A 155 3.01 7.13 26.34
C ASN A 155 1.67 6.49 25.95
N PHE A 156 1.69 5.23 25.47
CA PHE A 156 0.47 4.46 25.31
C PHE A 156 0.02 3.92 26.68
N VAL A 157 -1.03 4.52 27.23
CA VAL A 157 -1.81 3.91 28.31
C VAL A 157 -2.28 2.54 27.82
N LYS A 158 -1.61 1.49 28.30
CA LYS A 158 -2.06 0.12 28.17
C LYS A 158 -3.37 -0.05 28.94
N GLU A 159 -4.49 -0.13 28.24
CA GLU A 159 -5.60 -0.92 28.75
C GLU A 159 -5.27 -2.40 28.49
N GLU A 160 -4.61 -3.01 29.48
CA GLU A 160 -4.42 -4.45 29.54
C GLU A 160 -5.78 -5.15 29.70
N ARG A 161 -6.13 -6.02 28.74
CA ARG A 161 -6.82 -7.28 29.06
C ARG A 161 -6.13 -8.45 28.37
N TYR A 162 -5.50 -9.25 29.22
CA TYR A 162 -4.94 -10.58 29.02
C TYR A 162 -6.04 -11.56 28.52
N VAL A 163 -5.76 -12.39 27.51
CA VAL A 163 -5.78 -13.89 27.56
C VAL A 163 -5.09 -14.46 26.29
N ASP A 164 -3.93 -15.05 26.53
CA ASP A 164 -3.35 -16.33 26.07
C ASP A 164 -3.72 -17.06 24.74
N SER A 165 -2.63 -17.46 24.07
CA SER A 165 -2.38 -18.66 23.23
C SER A 165 -3.25 -19.02 22.02
N GLY A 166 -2.63 -19.00 20.84
CA GLY A 166 -3.07 -19.80 19.69
C GLY A 166 -2.39 -19.43 18.38
N LYS A 167 -1.55 -20.32 17.86
CA LYS A 167 -0.79 -20.18 16.60
C LYS A 167 -1.71 -20.00 15.39
N ASN A 168 -1.39 -19.04 14.52
CA ASN A 168 -1.19 -19.22 13.06
C ASN A 168 -1.15 -17.84 12.38
N SER A 169 0.07 -17.33 12.21
CA SER A 169 0.36 -16.12 11.46
C SER A 169 0.63 -16.49 9.99
N GLU A 170 -0.36 -16.27 9.13
CA GLU A 170 -0.07 -15.96 7.72
C GLU A 170 -0.24 -14.45 7.52
N SER A 171 0.89 -13.86 7.15
CA SER A 171 1.16 -12.42 7.06
C SER A 171 0.31 -11.75 5.98
N SER A 172 -0.50 -10.77 6.38
CA SER A 172 -0.89 -9.68 5.48
C SER A 172 0.05 -8.50 5.72
N ALA A 173 0.82 -8.15 4.71
CA ALA A 173 1.78 -7.05 4.74
C ALA A 173 1.04 -5.70 4.66
N CYS A 174 0.55 -5.21 5.80
CA CYS A 174 0.28 -3.80 6.09
C CYS A 174 -0.05 -3.72 7.59
N GLY A 175 0.56 -2.79 8.32
CA GLY A 175 0.59 -2.72 9.80
C GLY A 175 -0.73 -2.43 10.52
N TYR A 176 -1.86 -2.96 10.04
CA TYR A 176 -3.16 -2.91 10.70
C TYR A 176 -3.69 -4.32 10.95
N GLN A 177 -3.74 -4.72 12.22
CA GLN A 177 -4.34 -5.98 12.63
C GLN A 177 -5.84 -5.75 12.87
N PHE A 178 -6.67 -6.23 11.95
CA PHE A 178 -8.11 -6.34 12.22
C PHE A 178 -8.32 -7.37 13.31
N ASP A 179 -9.15 -7.05 14.29
CA ASP A 179 -9.69 -8.04 15.21
C ASP A 179 -10.60 -8.99 14.41
N ARG A 180 -10.09 -10.19 14.13
CA ARG A 180 -10.76 -11.22 13.34
C ARG A 180 -11.65 -12.12 14.22
N ASP A 181 -11.50 -12.08 15.54
CA ASP A 181 -12.14 -13.03 16.45
C ASP A 181 -13.66 -12.84 16.51
N ASN A 182 -14.13 -11.62 16.25
CA ASN A 182 -15.55 -11.26 16.23
C ASN A 182 -16.06 -10.78 14.86
N ASP A 183 -15.28 -10.93 13.79
CA ASP A 183 -15.69 -10.47 12.47
C ASP A 183 -16.53 -11.53 11.73
N THR A 184 -17.83 -11.28 11.62
CA THR A 184 -18.75 -12.22 10.94
C THR A 184 -18.47 -12.35 9.46
N ILE A 185 -18.01 -11.28 8.78
CA ILE A 185 -17.65 -11.33 7.35
C ILE A 185 -16.39 -12.16 7.15
N TYR A 186 -15.38 -11.99 8.01
CA TYR A 186 -14.17 -12.82 7.95
C TYR A 186 -14.48 -14.30 8.17
N LYS A 187 -15.33 -14.62 9.15
CA LYS A 187 -15.74 -16.01 9.44
C LYS A 187 -16.46 -16.65 8.26
N THR A 188 -17.43 -15.96 7.65
CA THR A 188 -18.18 -16.49 6.50
C THR A 188 -17.32 -16.63 5.25
N VAL A 189 -16.42 -15.69 4.97
CA VAL A 189 -15.44 -15.81 3.87
C VAL A 189 -14.49 -16.99 4.12
N SER A 190 -14.02 -17.17 5.35
CA SER A 190 -13.12 -18.27 5.70
C SER A 190 -13.79 -19.63 5.56
N GLU A 191 -15.04 -19.76 6.03
CA GLU A 191 -15.87 -20.96 5.86
C GLU A 191 -16.07 -21.31 4.37
N LEU A 192 -16.33 -20.29 3.53
CA LEU A 192 -16.45 -20.47 2.09
C LEU A 192 -15.15 -20.96 1.45
N ILE A 193 -14.01 -20.35 1.79
CA ILE A 193 -12.69 -20.76 1.29
C ILE A 193 -12.36 -22.18 1.73
N GLU A 194 -12.72 -22.56 2.96
CA GLU A 194 -12.52 -23.91 3.49
C GLU A 194 -13.35 -24.93 2.68
N CYS A 195 -14.62 -24.64 2.41
CA CYS A 195 -15.48 -25.47 1.57
C CYS A 195 -14.92 -25.64 0.14
N ILE A 196 -14.44 -24.56 -0.47
CA ILE A 196 -13.81 -24.57 -1.80
C ILE A 196 -12.53 -25.39 -1.79
N THR A 197 -11.67 -25.18 -0.79
CA THR A 197 -10.40 -25.90 -0.67
C THR A 197 -10.64 -27.40 -0.47
N ASN A 198 -11.61 -27.76 0.36
CA ASN A 198 -12.00 -29.13 0.62
C ASN A 198 -12.54 -29.81 -0.66
N PHE A 199 -13.37 -29.11 -1.45
CA PHE A 199 -13.82 -29.60 -2.74
C PHE A 199 -12.65 -29.82 -3.71
N ASN A 200 -11.76 -28.84 -3.85
CA ASN A 200 -10.62 -28.91 -4.77
C ASN A 200 -9.63 -30.03 -4.40
N GLN A 201 -9.38 -30.24 -3.11
CA GLN A 201 -8.47 -31.31 -2.64
C GLN A 201 -9.05 -32.71 -2.81
N ASN A 202 -10.38 -32.86 -2.69
CA ASN A 202 -11.05 -34.15 -2.82
C ASN A 202 -11.53 -34.46 -4.23
N TYR A 203 -11.42 -33.52 -5.16
CA TYR A 203 -11.79 -33.74 -6.56
C TYR A 203 -10.93 -34.82 -7.20
N LYS A 204 -11.60 -35.85 -7.74
CA LYS A 204 -10.99 -36.93 -8.53
C LYS A 204 -11.93 -37.24 -9.69
N LYS A 205 -11.39 -37.67 -10.83
CA LYS A 205 -12.21 -38.09 -11.99
C LYS A 205 -13.21 -39.20 -11.64
N SER A 206 -12.85 -40.06 -10.68
CA SER A 206 -13.69 -41.15 -10.17
C SER A 206 -14.70 -40.73 -9.10
N LEU A 207 -14.88 -39.44 -8.81
CA LEU A 207 -15.79 -38.96 -7.77
C LEU A 207 -17.24 -39.25 -8.17
N SER A 208 -18.02 -39.73 -7.19
CA SER A 208 -19.46 -39.94 -7.35
C SER A 208 -20.17 -38.62 -7.63
N ASN A 209 -21.22 -38.67 -8.47
CA ASN A 209 -22.02 -37.48 -8.76
C ASN A 209 -22.70 -36.96 -7.48
N ASP A 210 -23.16 -37.84 -6.59
CA ASP A 210 -23.77 -37.46 -5.32
C ASP A 210 -22.82 -36.68 -4.40
N ASP A 211 -21.55 -37.11 -4.32
CA ASP A 211 -20.55 -36.42 -3.50
C ASP A 211 -20.15 -35.08 -4.15
N PHE A 212 -20.04 -35.03 -5.47
CA PHE A 212 -19.82 -33.79 -6.21
C PHE A 212 -20.94 -32.76 -5.94
N VAL A 213 -22.20 -33.19 -6.04
CA VAL A 213 -23.37 -32.36 -5.72
C VAL A 213 -23.35 -31.90 -4.27
N ARG A 214 -22.94 -32.77 -3.34
CA ARG A 214 -22.82 -32.41 -1.92
C ARG A 214 -21.78 -31.31 -1.70
N TYR A 215 -20.60 -31.39 -2.34
CA TYR A 215 -19.59 -30.34 -2.23
C TYR A 215 -20.08 -28.98 -2.77
N VAL A 216 -20.70 -28.98 -3.95
CA VAL A 216 -21.28 -27.76 -4.54
C VAL A 216 -22.40 -27.20 -3.63
N SER A 217 -23.19 -28.07 -2.98
CA SER A 217 -24.20 -27.64 -2.01
C SER A 217 -23.57 -26.96 -0.78
N TYR A 218 -22.42 -27.42 -0.29
CA TYR A 218 -21.71 -26.75 0.82
C TYR A 218 -21.21 -25.37 0.42
N ILE A 219 -20.62 -25.25 -0.77
CA ILE A 219 -20.12 -23.96 -1.31
C ILE A 219 -21.28 -22.97 -1.48
N THR A 220 -22.39 -23.39 -2.10
CA THR A 220 -23.56 -22.53 -2.31
C THR A 220 -24.22 -22.11 -0.99
N ASN A 221 -24.26 -22.99 0.02
CA ASN A 221 -24.79 -22.63 1.34
C ASN A 221 -23.88 -21.63 2.08
N ALA A 222 -22.56 -21.82 2.03
CA ALA A 222 -21.60 -20.87 2.59
C ALA A 222 -21.70 -19.49 1.90
N LEU A 223 -21.85 -19.47 0.58
CA LEU A 223 -22.04 -18.23 -0.18
C LEU A 223 -23.35 -17.52 0.18
N LYS A 224 -24.45 -18.27 0.38
CA LYS A 224 -25.73 -17.71 0.84
C LYS A 224 -25.60 -17.07 2.23
N ASN A 225 -24.86 -17.70 3.13
CA ASN A 225 -24.56 -17.13 4.45
C ASN A 225 -23.72 -15.84 4.33
N LEU A 226 -22.73 -15.84 3.44
CA LEU A 226 -21.91 -14.67 3.14
C LEU A 226 -22.74 -13.47 2.65
N PHE A 227 -23.66 -13.66 1.70
CA PHE A 227 -24.51 -12.57 1.21
C PHE A 227 -25.46 -12.03 2.29
N HIS A 228 -25.98 -12.90 3.15
CA HIS A 228 -26.80 -12.50 4.28
C HIS A 228 -26.03 -11.63 5.28
N GLU A 229 -24.82 -12.05 5.65
CA GLU A 229 -23.95 -11.27 6.54
C GLU A 229 -23.43 -9.99 5.87
N SER A 230 -23.15 -10.03 4.55
CA SER A 230 -22.79 -8.86 3.74
C SER A 230 -23.87 -7.78 3.86
N THR A 231 -25.12 -8.15 3.56
CA THR A 231 -26.26 -7.23 3.56
C THR A 231 -26.42 -6.54 4.92
N LYS A 232 -26.24 -7.26 6.03
CA LYS A 232 -26.29 -6.68 7.38
C LYS A 232 -25.18 -5.67 7.64
N ASN A 233 -23.97 -5.96 7.17
CA ASN A 233 -22.79 -5.12 7.39
C ASN A 233 -22.74 -3.92 6.42
N LEU A 234 -23.29 -4.04 5.21
CA LEU A 234 -23.45 -2.96 4.24
C LEU A 234 -24.27 -1.80 4.80
N ALA A 235 -25.27 -2.09 5.64
CA ALA A 235 -26.08 -1.07 6.31
C ALA A 235 -25.30 -0.16 7.26
N LEU A 236 -24.06 -0.53 7.64
CA LEU A 236 -23.21 0.23 8.57
C LEU A 236 -22.18 1.13 7.86
N LEU A 237 -22.07 1.04 6.53
CA LEU A 237 -21.07 1.72 5.70
C LEU A 237 -21.65 3.00 5.07
N GLU A 238 -20.77 3.93 4.67
CA GLU A 238 -21.16 5.11 3.89
C GLU A 238 -21.42 4.74 2.40
N GLU A 239 -22.28 5.50 1.71
CA GLU A 239 -22.82 5.18 0.37
C GLU A 239 -21.75 4.96 -0.72
N ASP A 240 -20.63 5.69 -0.69
CA ASP A 240 -19.56 5.52 -1.69
C ASP A 240 -18.77 4.21 -1.48
N ASP A 241 -18.58 3.81 -0.23
CA ASP A 241 -17.86 2.58 0.11
C ASP A 241 -18.76 1.37 -0.08
N LYS A 242 -20.07 1.52 0.18
CA LYS A 242 -21.11 0.53 -0.13
C LYS A 242 -21.10 0.13 -1.60
N LYS A 243 -21.05 1.09 -2.54
CA LYS A 243 -20.97 0.78 -3.99
C LYS A 243 -19.74 -0.04 -4.37
N THR A 244 -18.62 0.18 -3.69
CA THR A 244 -17.38 -0.55 -3.98
C THR A 244 -17.49 -2.00 -3.54
N VAL A 245 -18.06 -2.22 -2.36
CA VAL A 245 -18.33 -3.56 -1.82
C VAL A 245 -19.42 -4.27 -2.62
N GLU A 246 -20.49 -3.59 -3.01
CA GLU A 246 -21.56 -4.13 -3.87
C GLU A 246 -21.02 -4.63 -5.22
N ARG A 247 -20.07 -3.91 -5.84
CA ARG A 247 -19.40 -4.41 -7.05
C ARG A 247 -18.67 -5.73 -6.81
N ALA A 248 -17.96 -5.86 -5.70
CA ALA A 248 -17.32 -7.13 -5.34
C ALA A 248 -18.35 -8.23 -5.07
N GLU A 249 -19.49 -7.88 -4.45
CA GLU A 249 -20.61 -8.81 -4.23
C GLU A 249 -21.24 -9.28 -5.54
N THR A 250 -21.40 -8.39 -6.53
CA THR A 250 -21.95 -8.77 -7.84
C THR A 250 -21.08 -9.80 -8.56
N LEU A 251 -19.75 -9.72 -8.44
CA LEU A 251 -18.84 -10.72 -9.02
C LEU A 251 -19.02 -12.11 -8.38
N LEU A 252 -19.27 -12.16 -7.07
CA LEU A 252 -19.58 -13.41 -6.37
C LEU A 252 -20.93 -13.99 -6.81
N ALA A 253 -21.94 -13.13 -6.99
CA ALA A 253 -23.25 -13.52 -7.47
C ALA A 253 -23.19 -14.07 -8.90
N ASP A 254 -22.39 -13.45 -9.77
CA ASP A 254 -22.16 -13.91 -11.14
C ASP A 254 -21.50 -15.29 -11.16
N ASN A 255 -20.47 -15.53 -10.33
CA ASN A 255 -19.85 -16.85 -10.21
C ASN A 255 -20.83 -17.90 -9.67
N MET A 256 -21.70 -17.55 -8.72
CA MET A 256 -22.74 -18.47 -8.25
C MET A 256 -23.70 -18.86 -9.37
N ASN A 257 -24.10 -17.91 -10.20
CA ASN A 257 -24.99 -18.13 -11.34
C ASN A 257 -24.32 -18.97 -12.42
N GLU A 258 -23.05 -18.72 -12.73
CA GLU A 258 -22.25 -19.54 -13.64
C GLU A 258 -22.11 -20.98 -13.11
N MET A 259 -21.83 -21.13 -11.82
CA MET A 259 -21.74 -22.43 -11.18
C MET A 259 -23.07 -23.19 -11.25
N ALA A 260 -24.20 -22.51 -11.01
CA ALA A 260 -25.53 -23.12 -11.11
C ALA A 260 -25.84 -23.59 -12.55
N LYS A 261 -25.45 -22.80 -13.56
CA LYS A 261 -25.58 -23.19 -14.98
C LYS A 261 -24.72 -24.41 -15.29
N ALA A 262 -23.44 -24.39 -14.93
CA ALA A 262 -22.53 -25.52 -15.12
C ALA A 262 -23.02 -26.78 -14.40
N MET A 263 -23.57 -26.62 -13.19
CA MET A 263 -24.12 -27.70 -12.38
C MET A 263 -25.38 -28.34 -12.99
N THR A 264 -26.18 -27.55 -13.72
CA THR A 264 -27.38 -28.07 -14.42
C THR A 264 -27.00 -29.14 -15.43
N TYR A 265 -25.90 -28.93 -16.17
CA TYR A 265 -25.37 -29.94 -17.09
C TYR A 265 -24.87 -31.18 -16.33
N VAL A 266 -24.16 -31.01 -15.21
CA VAL A 266 -23.63 -32.15 -14.42
C VAL A 266 -24.73 -33.08 -13.89
N VAL A 267 -25.91 -32.54 -13.60
CA VAL A 267 -27.08 -33.26 -13.05
C VAL A 267 -28.04 -33.73 -14.15
N GLU A 268 -27.81 -33.36 -15.42
CA GLU A 268 -28.74 -33.66 -16.51
C GLU A 268 -28.83 -35.19 -16.77
N PRO A 269 -30.04 -35.80 -16.74
CA PRO A 269 -30.20 -37.26 -16.76
C PRO A 269 -29.70 -37.98 -18.02
N LEU A 270 -29.37 -37.23 -19.08
CA LEU A 270 -29.09 -37.74 -20.44
C LEU A 270 -27.60 -37.78 -20.79
N ILE A 271 -26.70 -37.43 -19.86
CA ILE A 271 -25.26 -37.50 -20.11
C ILE A 271 -24.79 -38.96 -19.98
N GLU A 272 -24.97 -39.73 -21.05
CA GLU A 272 -24.40 -41.07 -21.20
C GLU A 272 -22.89 -41.01 -21.55
N ASN A 273 -22.41 -39.86 -22.04
CA ASN A 273 -21.03 -39.68 -22.46
C ASN A 273 -20.14 -39.20 -21.30
N CYS A 274 -19.21 -40.07 -20.86
CA CYS A 274 -18.28 -39.81 -19.75
C CYS A 274 -17.39 -38.57 -19.98
N ASP A 275 -17.04 -38.26 -21.23
CA ASP A 275 -16.17 -37.13 -21.56
C ASP A 275 -16.87 -35.78 -21.36
N VAL A 276 -18.16 -35.69 -21.72
CA VAL A 276 -18.97 -34.46 -21.56
C VAL A 276 -19.26 -34.16 -20.09
N LEU A 277 -19.45 -35.21 -19.29
CA LEU A 277 -19.63 -35.08 -17.84
C LEU A 277 -18.36 -34.53 -17.18
N GLU A 278 -17.19 -35.04 -17.56
CA GLU A 278 -15.91 -34.59 -17.01
C GLU A 278 -15.60 -33.14 -17.42
N GLU A 279 -15.90 -32.75 -18.66
CA GLU A 279 -15.77 -31.36 -19.12
C GLU A 279 -16.64 -30.40 -18.29
N SER A 280 -17.89 -30.78 -18.02
CA SER A 280 -18.82 -29.99 -17.19
C SER A 280 -18.33 -29.87 -15.73
N ARG A 281 -17.77 -30.95 -15.17
CA ARG A 281 -17.19 -30.96 -13.81
C ARG A 281 -15.95 -30.09 -13.70
N LEU A 282 -15.08 -30.11 -14.71
CA LEU A 282 -13.92 -29.24 -14.79
C LEU A 282 -14.32 -27.77 -14.89
N GLU A 283 -15.42 -27.46 -15.57
CA GLU A 283 -15.93 -26.10 -15.65
C GLU A 283 -16.40 -25.58 -14.28
N VAL A 284 -17.16 -26.39 -13.53
CA VAL A 284 -17.51 -26.09 -12.13
C VAL A 284 -16.26 -25.87 -11.27
N LEU A 285 -15.21 -26.67 -11.46
CA LEU A 285 -13.96 -26.53 -10.73
C LEU A 285 -13.27 -25.17 -11.02
N LYS A 286 -13.22 -24.75 -12.29
CA LYS A 286 -12.68 -23.43 -12.68
C LYS A 286 -13.46 -22.29 -12.04
N ILE A 287 -14.79 -22.36 -12.07
CA ILE A 287 -15.67 -21.35 -11.46
C ILE A 287 -15.41 -21.30 -9.94
N THR A 288 -15.24 -22.45 -9.30
CA THR A 288 -14.97 -22.55 -7.87
C THR A 288 -13.62 -21.92 -7.49
N HIS A 289 -12.59 -22.07 -8.32
CA HIS A 289 -11.31 -21.37 -8.13
C HIS A 289 -11.45 -19.85 -8.24
N MET A 290 -12.19 -19.36 -9.24
CA MET A 290 -12.48 -17.93 -9.38
C MET A 290 -13.27 -17.39 -8.18
N LEU A 291 -14.21 -18.18 -7.66
CA LEU A 291 -15.00 -17.84 -6.48
C LEU A 291 -14.11 -17.62 -5.25
N ALA A 292 -13.07 -18.43 -5.03
CA ALA A 292 -12.14 -18.24 -3.91
C ALA A 292 -11.35 -16.93 -4.03
N ILE A 293 -10.87 -16.60 -5.23
CA ILE A 293 -10.14 -15.35 -5.50
C ILE A 293 -11.05 -14.14 -5.26
N ASN A 294 -12.26 -14.18 -5.82
CA ASN A 294 -13.23 -13.10 -5.67
C ASN A 294 -13.70 -12.95 -4.22
N SER A 295 -13.77 -14.03 -3.45
CA SER A 295 -14.13 -14.00 -2.02
C SER A 295 -13.06 -13.28 -1.18
N LYS A 296 -11.79 -13.50 -1.50
CA LYS A 296 -10.67 -12.76 -0.88
C LYS A 296 -10.73 -11.28 -1.25
N HIS A 297 -10.94 -10.95 -2.52
CA HIS A 297 -11.07 -9.56 -2.97
C HIS A 297 -12.27 -8.84 -2.33
N PHE A 298 -13.38 -9.56 -2.15
CA PHE A 298 -14.55 -9.07 -1.43
C PHE A 298 -14.22 -8.73 0.03
N LEU A 299 -13.50 -9.61 0.74
CA LEU A 299 -13.05 -9.34 2.11
C LEU A 299 -12.13 -8.12 2.18
N GLU A 300 -11.16 -8.00 1.26
CA GLU A 300 -10.28 -6.83 1.17
C GLU A 300 -11.06 -5.54 0.92
N SER A 301 -12.06 -5.59 0.05
CA SER A 301 -12.95 -4.45 -0.23
C SER A 301 -13.74 -4.03 1.02
N PHE A 302 -14.23 -5.01 1.78
CA PHE A 302 -14.93 -4.78 3.06
C PHE A 302 -14.01 -4.18 4.13
N ASP A 303 -12.81 -4.71 4.27
CA ASP A 303 -11.80 -4.22 5.22
C ASP A 303 -11.41 -2.77 4.90
N ASN A 304 -11.15 -2.47 3.63
CA ASN A 304 -10.84 -1.11 3.19
C ASN A 304 -11.99 -0.13 3.46
N ALA A 305 -13.23 -0.54 3.18
CA ALA A 305 -14.43 0.26 3.49
C ALA A 305 -14.56 0.54 4.99
N ARG A 306 -14.31 -0.47 5.83
CA ARG A 306 -14.36 -0.34 7.30
C ARG A 306 -13.27 0.59 7.83
N LEU A 307 -12.04 0.50 7.31
CA LEU A 307 -10.94 1.39 7.68
C LEU A 307 -11.25 2.84 7.32
N LYS A 308 -11.72 3.07 6.10
CA LYS A 308 -12.07 4.40 5.60
C LYS A 308 -13.21 5.03 6.39
N THR A 309 -14.26 4.27 6.70
CA THR A 309 -15.36 4.72 7.56
C THR A 309 -14.87 5.12 8.95
N ARG A 310 -13.97 4.32 9.57
CA ARG A 310 -13.40 4.64 10.89
C ARG A 310 -12.54 5.90 10.86
N TYR A 311 -11.71 6.05 9.83
CA TYR A 311 -10.89 7.25 9.61
C TYR A 311 -11.76 8.50 9.44
N GLN A 312 -12.79 8.43 8.58
CA GLN A 312 -13.74 9.52 8.36
C GLN A 312 -14.50 9.91 9.62
N ARG A 313 -14.95 8.93 10.43
CA ARG A 313 -15.59 9.21 11.73
C ARG A 313 -14.65 9.94 12.68
N ARG A 314 -13.38 9.54 12.74
CA ARG A 314 -12.37 10.22 13.57
C ARG A 314 -12.10 11.64 13.07
N ARG A 315 -12.01 11.84 11.75
CA ARG A 315 -11.84 13.15 11.12
C ARG A 315 -13.03 14.08 11.39
N LYS A 316 -14.27 13.60 11.21
CA LYS A 316 -15.50 14.35 11.51
C LYS A 316 -15.57 14.76 12.99
N ARG A 317 -15.13 13.90 13.92
CA ARG A 317 -15.02 14.25 15.35
C ARG A 317 -14.01 15.37 15.57
N TYR A 318 -12.84 15.29 14.93
CA TYR A 318 -11.80 16.33 15.03
C TYR A 318 -12.26 17.67 14.45
N GLU A 319 -12.88 17.66 13.26
CA GLU A 319 -13.48 18.83 12.61
C GLU A 319 -14.58 19.46 13.50
N ASN A 320 -15.44 18.63 14.11
CA ASN A 320 -16.45 19.12 15.06
C ASN A 320 -15.83 19.69 16.33
N HIS A 321 -14.75 19.11 16.85
CA HIS A 321 -14.01 19.67 17.97
C HIS A 321 -13.38 21.02 17.62
N LEU A 322 -12.78 21.16 16.44
CA LEU A 322 -12.24 22.43 15.94
C LEU A 322 -13.34 23.50 15.83
N ARG A 323 -14.47 23.14 15.21
CA ARG A 323 -15.61 24.06 15.01
C ARG A 323 -16.23 24.50 16.33
N ASN A 324 -16.33 23.60 17.30
CA ASN A 324 -16.80 23.94 18.66
C ASN A 324 -15.80 24.84 19.38
N HIS A 325 -14.49 24.68 19.14
CA HIS A 325 -13.45 25.54 19.70
C HIS A 325 -13.48 26.95 19.08
N GLU A 326 -13.70 27.07 17.77
CA GLU A 326 -13.88 28.35 17.07
C GLU A 326 -15.16 29.09 17.51
N ASN A 327 -16.25 28.36 17.73
CA ASN A 327 -17.49 28.92 18.28
C ASN A 327 -17.29 29.42 19.72
N PHE A 328 -16.57 28.67 20.56
CA PHE A 328 -16.22 29.10 21.93
C PHE A 328 -15.31 30.34 21.96
N VAL A 329 -14.41 30.46 20.99
CA VAL A 329 -13.54 31.64 20.85
C VAL A 329 -14.34 32.84 20.33
N SER A 330 -15.27 32.63 19.39
CA SER A 330 -16.14 33.70 18.87
C SER A 330 -17.16 34.20 19.92
N GLU A 331 -17.72 33.32 20.75
CA GLU A 331 -18.57 33.73 21.88
C GLU A 331 -17.80 34.51 22.94
N LYS A 332 -16.53 34.17 23.20
CA LYS A 332 -15.69 34.94 24.14
C LYS A 332 -15.28 36.31 23.61
N ILE A 333 -15.16 36.49 22.29
CA ILE A 333 -14.86 37.80 21.67
C ILE A 333 -16.12 38.69 21.62
N SER A 334 -17.32 38.11 21.68
CA SER A 334 -18.59 38.86 21.72
C SER A 334 -18.94 39.44 23.10
N PHE A 335 -18.20 39.11 24.16
CA PHE A 335 -18.47 39.54 25.54
C PHE A 335 -17.38 40.47 26.14
N CYS A 336 -16.63 41.18 25.30
CA CYS A 336 -15.75 42.27 25.74
C CYS A 336 -16.12 43.59 25.08
#